data_AF-A0AAP9RFK7-F1
#
_entry.id   AF-A0AAP9RFK7-F1
#
_cell.length_a   1.000
_cell.length_b   1.000
_cell.length_c   1.000
_cell.angle_alpha   90.00
_cell.angle_beta   90.00
_cell.angle_gamma   90.00
#
_symmetry.space_group_name_H-M   'P 1'
#
loop_
_entity.id
_entity.type
_entity.pdbx_description
1 polymer ?
#
loop_
_entity_poly.entity_id
_entity_poly.type
_entity_poly.pdbx_seq_one_letter_code
_entity_poly.pdbx_strand_id
1 'polypeptide(L)'
;MVKKYLMFVDENGFIDGKNNFYMVGIIFEEKYCIGENSSQSSLKRIIYDNDLDMSIYDNNNNFKRGCILKKEIYNVLKESKFSILASKINLNNNNIDILDKAFNNLIKKYYDYLLNNGGKKSGVVVESGNELKTVRKKQKILNLYMDRDKIIEKLDNKCSDLINKFIIVNNQDEEYNCALSIAKIINDCIGYNYDREKNYRKEYRYSDRMNEKIMDIIHEKMFTEEIAFDMSKLDLIEMYKHLFSLEKKVLELEDELMDKEINIKYKNKEIQELLDEIKVLQHQLDDVILNANNNIIFEILSDVDIRIKNIAE
;
A
#
# COMPACT_ATOMS: atom_id res chain seq x y z
N MET A 1 9.51 -27.16 30.18
CA MET A 1 9.62 -25.70 30.41
C MET A 1 8.23 -25.09 30.47
N VAL A 2 8.01 -24.15 31.39
CA VAL A 2 6.72 -23.47 31.54
C VAL A 2 6.60 -22.41 30.44
N LYS A 3 5.56 -22.49 29.59
CA LYS A 3 5.29 -21.47 28.58
C LYS A 3 4.76 -20.20 29.26
N LYS A 4 5.43 -19.09 29.00
CA LYS A 4 5.06 -17.76 29.47
C LYS A 4 4.77 -16.87 28.28
N TYR A 5 3.73 -16.06 28.37
CA TYR A 5 3.26 -15.24 27.26
C TYR A 5 3.13 -13.77 27.67
N LEU A 6 3.33 -12.88 26.70
CA LEU A 6 3.09 -11.44 26.87
C LEU A 6 2.18 -10.97 25.74
N MET A 7 1.11 -10.27 26.11
CA MET A 7 0.21 -9.61 25.17
C MET A 7 0.49 -8.11 25.18
N PHE A 8 0.89 -7.58 24.02
CA PHE A 8 1.12 -6.15 23.80
C PHE A 8 -0.17 -5.53 23.28
N VAL A 9 -0.66 -4.49 23.95
CA VAL A 9 -1.94 -3.84 23.64
C VAL A 9 -1.71 -2.36 23.40
N ASP A 10 -2.30 -1.84 22.32
CA ASP A 10 -2.42 -0.40 22.10
C ASP A 10 -3.80 0.07 22.56
N GLU A 11 -3.83 0.95 23.56
CA GLU A 11 -5.06 1.49 24.13
C GLU A 11 -5.88 2.37 23.18
N ASN A 12 -5.30 2.80 22.06
CA ASN A 12 -5.97 3.68 21.12
C ASN A 12 -6.94 2.94 20.21
N GLY A 13 -6.61 1.70 19.84
CA GLY A 13 -7.39 0.91 18.89
C GLY A 13 -7.60 1.64 17.56
N PHE A 14 -8.57 1.18 16.77
CA PHE A 14 -8.96 1.82 15.53
C PHE A 14 -10.45 1.60 15.22
N ILE A 15 -11.02 2.41 14.32
CA ILE A 15 -12.44 2.34 13.95
C ILE A 15 -12.58 2.10 12.43
N ASP A 16 -13.24 1.01 12.04
CA ASP A 16 -13.46 0.68 10.62
C ASP A 16 -14.53 1.55 9.91
N GLY A 17 -14.65 1.37 8.59
CA GLY A 17 -15.68 1.97 7.73
C GLY A 17 -17.12 1.60 8.10
N LYS A 18 -17.31 0.54 8.89
CA LYS A 18 -18.61 -0.01 9.33
C LYS A 18 -18.94 0.37 10.79
N ASN A 19 -18.25 1.38 11.34
CA ASN A 19 -18.45 1.90 12.69
C ASN A 19 -18.19 0.85 13.80
N ASN A 20 -17.23 -0.05 13.59
CA ASN A 20 -16.75 -0.95 14.62
C ASN A 20 -15.42 -0.45 15.17
N PHE A 21 -15.31 -0.38 16.49
CA PHE A 21 -14.05 -0.18 17.19
C PHE A 21 -13.35 -1.53 17.39
N TYR A 22 -12.04 -1.55 17.16
CA TYR A 22 -11.19 -2.69 17.38
C TYR A 22 -10.08 -2.35 18.37
N MET A 23 -9.85 -3.27 19.30
CA MET A 23 -8.64 -3.30 20.11
C MET A 23 -7.90 -4.61 19.82
N VAL A 24 -6.61 -4.50 19.52
CA VAL A 24 -5.77 -5.62 19.12
C VAL A 24 -4.71 -5.90 20.17
N GLY A 25 -4.55 -7.17 20.50
CA GLY A 25 -3.50 -7.70 21.38
C GLY A 25 -2.56 -8.61 20.59
N ILE A 26 -1.28 -8.27 20.55
CA ILE A 26 -0.24 -9.07 19.89
C ILE A 26 0.46 -9.92 20.95
N ILE A 27 0.41 -11.23 20.80
CA ILE A 27 0.91 -12.18 21.78
C ILE A 27 2.23 -12.78 21.32
N PHE A 28 3.25 -12.70 22.17
CA PHE A 28 4.50 -13.44 22.02
C PHE A 28 4.66 -14.44 23.16
N GLU A 29 5.33 -15.56 22.90
CA GLU A 29 5.92 -16.34 24.00
C GLU A 29 7.16 -15.58 24.50
N GLU A 30 7.28 -15.39 25.81
CA GLU A 30 8.26 -14.50 26.45
C GLU A 30 9.68 -14.77 25.96
N LYS A 31 10.06 -16.05 25.83
CA LYS A 31 11.39 -16.49 25.37
C LYS A 31 11.79 -16.02 23.96
N TYR A 32 10.81 -15.72 23.09
CA TYR A 32 11.09 -15.28 21.72
C TYR A 32 11.25 -13.77 21.63
N CYS A 33 10.57 -13.01 22.49
CA CYS A 33 10.62 -11.54 22.50
C CYS A 33 11.65 -10.98 23.49
N ILE A 34 11.86 -11.65 24.62
CA ILE A 34 12.75 -11.25 25.70
C ILE A 34 13.76 -12.39 25.85
N GLY A 35 14.97 -12.18 25.35
CA GLY A 35 16.03 -13.19 25.41
C GLY A 35 16.49 -13.42 26.86
N GLU A 36 17.26 -14.49 27.10
CA GLU A 36 17.93 -14.70 28.39
C GLU A 36 18.90 -13.55 28.72
N ASN A 37 19.35 -12.81 27.69
CA ASN A 37 19.95 -11.48 27.74
C ASN A 37 19.27 -10.59 26.67
N SER A 38 19.08 -9.29 26.94
CA SER A 38 18.41 -8.31 26.04
C SER A 38 19.06 -8.19 24.64
N SER A 39 20.30 -8.64 24.50
CA SER A 39 21.05 -8.70 23.23
C SER A 39 20.80 -9.96 22.40
N GLN A 40 20.01 -10.94 22.87
CA GLN A 40 19.90 -12.27 22.25
C GLN A 40 18.47 -12.75 21.93
N SER A 41 17.42 -11.91 22.01
CA SER A 41 16.07 -12.37 21.66
C SER A 41 15.97 -12.81 20.20
N SER A 42 15.21 -13.87 19.92
CA SER A 42 15.00 -14.36 18.56
C SER A 42 14.38 -13.28 17.67
N LEU A 43 13.46 -12.50 18.22
CA LEU A 43 12.82 -11.39 17.51
C LEU A 43 13.82 -10.31 17.08
N LYS A 44 14.76 -9.96 17.95
CA LYS A 44 15.81 -8.97 17.63
C LYS A 44 16.72 -9.45 16.51
N ARG A 45 17.05 -10.76 16.48
CA ARG A 45 17.81 -11.37 15.37
C ARG A 45 17.01 -11.34 14.08
N ILE A 46 15.73 -11.72 14.10
CA ILE A 46 14.86 -11.67 12.91
C ILE A 46 14.78 -10.26 12.33
N ILE A 47 14.64 -9.23 13.18
CA ILE A 47 14.63 -7.82 12.75
C ILE A 47 15.95 -7.44 12.07
N TYR A 48 17.08 -7.80 12.70
CA TYR A 48 18.42 -7.50 12.19
C TYR A 48 18.72 -8.23 10.87
N ASP A 49 18.44 -9.53 10.80
CA ASP A 49 18.71 -10.38 9.63
C ASP A 49 17.88 -9.95 8.39
N ASN A 50 16.78 -9.22 8.62
CA ASN A 50 15.90 -8.70 7.57
C ASN A 50 16.06 -7.19 7.33
N ASP A 51 17.09 -6.55 7.90
CA ASP A 51 17.40 -5.13 7.74
C ASP A 51 16.19 -4.21 8.00
N LEU A 52 15.29 -4.62 8.91
CA LEU A 52 14.12 -3.81 9.22
C LEU A 52 14.54 -2.59 10.04
N ASP A 53 14.55 -1.45 9.38
CA ASP A 53 14.78 -0.16 10.04
C ASP A 53 13.60 0.20 10.95
N MET A 54 13.83 0.05 12.26
CA MET A 54 12.84 0.36 13.29
C MET A 54 12.59 1.87 13.46
N SER A 55 13.34 2.74 12.76
CA SER A 55 13.09 4.20 12.68
C SER A 55 11.98 4.58 11.68
N ILE A 56 11.10 3.65 11.37
CA ILE A 56 9.87 3.83 10.56
C ILE A 56 8.87 4.84 11.14
N TYR A 57 9.05 5.26 12.40
CA TYR A 57 8.28 6.33 13.03
C TYR A 57 9.03 7.65 12.96
N ASP A 58 8.31 8.75 12.72
CA ASP A 58 8.86 10.08 12.89
C ASP A 58 8.99 10.45 14.38
N ASN A 59 9.59 11.60 14.67
CA ASN A 59 9.78 12.10 16.04
C ASN A 59 8.47 12.34 16.80
N ASN A 60 7.32 12.34 16.11
CA ASN A 60 5.99 12.49 16.69
C ASN A 60 5.30 11.12 16.85
N ASN A 61 6.04 10.01 16.76
CA ASN A 61 5.51 8.65 16.80
C ASN A 61 4.51 8.33 15.68
N ASN A 62 4.42 9.17 14.64
CA ASN A 62 3.58 8.91 13.48
C ASN A 62 4.34 7.99 12.52
N PHE A 63 3.62 7.03 11.96
CA PHE A 63 4.15 6.16 10.94
C PHE A 63 4.54 6.99 9.71
N LYS A 64 5.79 6.88 9.24
CA LYS A 64 6.21 7.54 8.00
C LYS A 64 5.36 6.99 6.84
N ARG A 65 4.60 7.88 6.17
CA ARG A 65 3.74 7.51 5.03
C ARG A 65 4.55 6.73 3.99
N GLY A 66 4.05 5.55 3.60
CA GLY A 66 4.69 4.66 2.62
C GLY A 66 5.56 3.53 3.20
N CYS A 67 5.77 3.46 4.51
CA CYS A 67 6.61 2.41 5.11
C CYS A 67 5.91 1.05 5.31
N ILE A 68 4.58 0.97 5.28
CA ILE A 68 3.78 -0.23 5.61
C ILE A 68 3.95 -1.38 4.58
N LEU A 69 4.57 -1.09 3.43
CA LEU A 69 4.50 -1.93 2.23
C LEU A 69 5.89 -2.46 1.82
N LYS A 70 6.77 -2.57 2.83
CA LYS A 70 8.16 -2.97 2.73
C LYS A 70 8.32 -4.50 2.80
N LYS A 71 9.24 -5.05 2.01
CA LYS A 71 9.54 -6.49 1.99
C LYS A 71 10.12 -6.97 3.33
N GLU A 72 10.84 -6.09 3.98
CA GLU A 72 11.46 -6.27 5.30
C GLU A 72 10.38 -6.54 6.36
N ILE A 73 9.28 -5.78 6.35
CA ILE A 73 8.13 -6.00 7.24
C ILE A 73 7.53 -7.39 6.98
N TYR A 74 7.26 -7.73 5.72
CA TYR A 74 6.72 -9.05 5.36
C TYR A 74 7.61 -10.19 5.88
N ASN A 75 8.93 -10.12 5.66
CA ASN A 75 9.83 -11.17 6.11
C ASN A 75 9.87 -11.28 7.64
N VAL A 76 9.98 -10.14 8.34
CA VAL A 76 10.00 -10.12 9.81
C VAL A 76 8.71 -10.70 10.37
N LEU A 77 7.54 -10.32 9.85
CA LEU A 77 6.26 -10.86 10.31
C LEU A 77 6.14 -12.37 10.01
N LYS A 78 6.62 -12.81 8.85
CA LYS A 78 6.62 -14.22 8.46
C LYS A 78 7.44 -15.09 9.41
N GLU A 79 8.65 -14.65 9.74
CA GLU A 79 9.58 -15.40 10.59
C GLU A 79 9.27 -15.28 12.08
N SER A 80 8.62 -14.19 12.49
CA SER A 80 8.27 -13.94 13.89
C SER A 80 7.18 -14.87 14.41
N LYS A 81 7.39 -15.39 15.63
CA LYS A 81 6.42 -16.25 16.32
C LYS A 81 5.52 -15.41 17.23
N PHE A 82 4.36 -15.04 16.71
CA PHE A 82 3.33 -14.32 17.45
C PHE A 82 1.94 -14.80 17.06
N SER A 83 0.96 -14.43 17.87
CA SER A 83 -0.47 -14.60 17.60
C SER A 83 -1.19 -13.27 17.79
N ILE A 84 -2.29 -13.07 17.10
CA ILE A 84 -3.09 -11.85 17.15
C ILE A 84 -4.45 -12.17 17.78
N LEU A 85 -4.84 -11.37 18.76
CA LEU A 85 -6.20 -11.29 19.26
C LEU A 85 -6.81 -9.95 18.90
N ALA A 86 -8.08 -9.96 18.51
CA ALA A 86 -8.81 -8.74 18.25
C ALA A 86 -10.13 -8.76 19.00
N SER A 87 -10.52 -7.60 19.50
CA SER A 87 -11.78 -7.36 20.16
C SER A 87 -12.57 -6.34 19.37
N LYS A 88 -13.72 -6.75 18.82
CA LYS A 88 -14.57 -5.93 17.96
C LYS A 88 -15.82 -5.46 18.72
N ILE A 89 -16.06 -4.15 18.74
CA ILE A 89 -17.24 -3.52 19.34
C ILE A 89 -17.96 -2.68 18.29
N ASN A 90 -19.22 -3.01 17.99
CA ASN A 90 -20.06 -2.17 17.13
C ASN A 90 -20.51 -0.91 17.88
N LEU A 91 -20.22 0.27 17.32
CA LEU A 91 -20.48 1.57 17.94
C LEU A 91 -21.91 2.08 17.75
N ASN A 92 -22.79 1.33 17.07
CA ASN A 92 -24.19 1.72 16.87
C ASN A 92 -25.05 1.68 18.17
N ASN A 93 -24.49 1.19 19.29
CA ASN A 93 -25.14 1.18 20.60
C ASN A 93 -24.60 2.32 21.50
N ASN A 94 -25.40 3.37 21.68
CA ASN A 94 -24.98 4.67 22.20
C ASN A 94 -24.70 4.81 23.72
N ASN A 95 -24.44 3.75 24.49
CA ASN A 95 -24.27 3.88 25.96
C ASN A 95 -23.21 2.97 26.58
N ILE A 96 -22.26 2.48 25.80
CA ILE A 96 -21.25 1.54 26.30
C ILE A 96 -19.91 2.25 26.40
N ASP A 97 -19.21 2.04 27.51
CA ASP A 97 -17.80 2.38 27.61
C ASP A 97 -16.99 1.45 26.69
N ILE A 98 -16.69 1.95 25.49
CA ILE A 98 -16.08 1.18 24.40
C ILE A 98 -14.75 0.57 24.84
N LEU A 99 -13.95 1.33 25.60
CA LEU A 99 -12.64 0.88 26.06
C LEU A 99 -12.79 -0.28 27.05
N ASP A 100 -13.73 -0.19 27.99
CA ASP A 100 -13.99 -1.24 28.97
C ASP A 100 -14.41 -2.53 28.30
N LYS A 101 -15.42 -2.44 27.41
CA LYS A 101 -15.93 -3.62 26.73
C LYS A 101 -14.89 -4.23 25.80
N ALA A 102 -14.14 -3.40 25.08
CA ALA A 102 -13.10 -3.87 24.16
C ALA A 102 -11.97 -4.59 24.92
N PHE A 103 -11.46 -3.99 25.99
CA PHE A 103 -10.37 -4.58 26.76
C PHE A 103 -10.82 -5.82 27.53
N ASN A 104 -12.02 -5.82 28.13
CA ASN A 104 -12.55 -6.99 28.82
C ASN A 104 -12.74 -8.19 27.89
N ASN A 105 -13.25 -7.96 26.67
CA ASN A 105 -13.34 -9.00 25.65
C ASN A 105 -11.95 -9.51 25.25
N LEU A 106 -10.96 -8.62 25.13
CA LEU A 106 -9.59 -9.00 24.81
C LEU A 106 -8.96 -9.87 25.91
N ILE A 107 -9.19 -9.54 27.18
CA ILE A 107 -8.71 -10.33 28.33
C ILE A 107 -9.35 -11.72 28.37
N LYS A 108 -10.66 -11.84 28.10
CA LYS A 108 -11.34 -13.15 28.00
C LYS A 108 -10.68 -14.02 26.93
N LYS A 109 -10.52 -13.46 25.73
CA LYS A 109 -9.86 -14.16 24.62
C LYS A 109 -8.42 -14.53 24.94
N TYR A 110 -7.71 -13.66 25.65
CA TYR A 110 -6.33 -13.95 26.05
C TYR A 110 -6.27 -15.09 27.06
N TYR A 111 -7.18 -15.12 28.02
CA TYR A 111 -7.31 -16.25 28.93
C TYR A 111 -7.60 -17.57 28.18
N ASP A 112 -8.55 -17.57 27.25
CA ASP A 112 -8.87 -18.75 26.42
C ASP A 112 -7.66 -19.19 25.57
N TYR A 113 -6.94 -18.22 24.97
CA TYR A 113 -5.70 -18.48 24.26
C TYR A 113 -4.67 -19.21 25.13
N LEU A 114 -4.48 -18.73 26.37
CA LEU A 114 -3.50 -19.28 27.29
C LEU A 114 -3.86 -20.71 27.71
N LEU A 115 -5.14 -20.99 27.97
CA LEU A 115 -5.61 -22.34 28.26
C LEU A 115 -5.34 -23.29 27.09
N ASN A 116 -5.68 -22.88 25.87
CA ASN A 116 -5.50 -23.70 24.66
C ASN A 116 -4.03 -23.95 24.29
N ASN A 117 -3.13 -23.04 24.66
CA ASN A 117 -1.71 -23.11 24.31
C ASN A 117 -0.80 -23.61 25.45
N GLY A 118 -1.38 -23.93 26.61
CA GLY A 118 -0.64 -24.42 27.78
C GLY A 118 0.20 -23.34 28.47
N GLY A 119 -0.25 -22.09 28.44
CA GLY A 119 0.33 -21.01 29.23
C GLY A 119 0.17 -21.30 30.72
N LYS A 120 1.15 -20.92 31.55
CA LYS A 120 1.00 -20.99 33.02
C LYS A 120 1.26 -19.69 33.76
N LYS A 121 1.89 -18.72 33.11
CA LYS A 121 2.05 -17.34 33.59
C LYS A 121 2.06 -16.41 32.39
N SER A 122 1.52 -15.22 32.55
CA SER A 122 1.44 -14.28 31.45
C SER A 122 1.27 -12.84 31.92
N GLY A 123 1.47 -11.90 30.99
CA GLY A 123 1.30 -10.50 31.27
C GLY A 123 0.73 -9.68 30.13
N VAL A 124 0.20 -8.53 30.49
CA VAL A 124 -0.23 -7.48 29.55
C VAL A 124 0.81 -6.38 29.56
N VAL A 125 1.23 -5.96 28.38
CA VAL A 125 2.22 -4.90 28.17
C VAL A 125 1.57 -3.75 27.42
N VAL A 126 1.75 -2.54 27.93
CA VAL A 126 1.32 -1.29 27.28
C VAL A 126 2.51 -0.35 27.18
N GLU A 127 2.62 0.39 26.06
CA GLU A 127 3.65 1.42 25.90
C GLU A 127 3.42 2.53 26.95
N SER A 128 4.47 3.20 27.43
CA SER A 128 4.33 4.43 28.21
C SER A 128 4.02 5.60 27.26
N GLY A 129 3.37 6.65 27.77
CA GLY A 129 3.05 7.80 26.94
C GLY A 129 2.84 9.02 27.81
N ASN A 130 3.36 10.16 27.37
CA ASN A 130 3.41 11.36 28.19
C ASN A 130 2.21 12.30 27.98
N GLU A 131 1.38 12.01 26.98
CA GLU A 131 0.19 12.81 26.71
C GLU A 131 -0.94 12.52 27.71
N LEU A 132 -1.56 13.56 28.27
CA LEU A 132 -2.58 13.45 29.31
C LEU A 132 -3.76 12.54 28.92
N LYS A 133 -4.21 12.58 27.65
CA LYS A 133 -5.30 11.73 27.14
C LYS A 133 -4.90 10.25 27.17
N THR A 134 -3.67 9.97 26.78
CA THR A 134 -3.06 8.65 26.75
C THR A 134 -2.89 8.09 28.16
N VAL A 135 -2.44 8.92 29.11
CA VAL A 135 -2.33 8.55 30.53
C VAL A 135 -3.67 8.11 31.11
N ARG A 136 -4.78 8.82 30.81
CA ARG A 136 -6.12 8.46 31.31
C ARG A 136 -6.59 7.10 30.78
N LYS A 137 -6.38 6.81 29.49
CA LYS A 137 -6.72 5.50 28.90
C LYS A 137 -5.91 4.38 29.54
N LYS A 138 -4.61 4.58 29.76
CA LYS A 138 -3.71 3.59 30.40
C LYS A 138 -4.10 3.31 31.84
N GLN A 139 -4.41 4.35 32.62
CA GLN A 139 -4.89 4.18 33.99
C GLN A 139 -6.18 3.35 34.02
N LYS A 140 -7.08 3.59 33.06
CA LYS A 140 -8.33 2.84 32.94
C LYS A 140 -8.10 1.37 32.57
N ILE A 141 -7.21 1.09 31.61
CA ILE A 141 -6.79 -0.29 31.29
C ILE A 141 -6.18 -0.98 32.51
N LEU A 142 -5.34 -0.28 33.29
CA LEU A 142 -4.78 -0.82 34.53
C LEU A 142 -5.88 -1.16 35.54
N ASN A 143 -6.88 -0.28 35.72
CA ASN A 143 -8.01 -0.55 36.62
C ASN A 143 -8.80 -1.80 36.17
N LEU A 144 -9.11 -1.91 34.87
CA LEU A 144 -9.77 -3.10 34.31
C LEU A 144 -8.94 -4.37 34.48
N TYR A 145 -7.61 -4.27 34.31
CA TYR A 145 -6.69 -5.36 34.57
C TYR A 145 -6.72 -5.80 36.03
N MET A 146 -6.75 -4.86 36.98
CA MET A 146 -6.84 -5.19 38.41
C MET A 146 -8.16 -5.90 38.75
N ASP A 147 -9.23 -5.58 38.02
CA ASP A 147 -10.55 -6.19 38.16
C ASP A 147 -10.76 -7.45 37.29
N ARG A 148 -9.71 -7.98 36.64
CA ARG A 148 -9.85 -9.06 35.64
C ARG A 148 -10.50 -10.35 36.12
N ASP A 149 -10.42 -10.67 37.42
CA ASP A 149 -11.13 -11.82 37.98
C ASP A 149 -12.66 -11.68 37.90
N LYS A 150 -13.17 -10.45 37.91
CA LYS A 150 -14.60 -10.16 37.72
C LYS A 150 -15.03 -10.31 36.25
N ILE A 151 -14.07 -10.31 35.32
CA ILE A 151 -14.35 -10.44 33.89
C ILE A 151 -14.66 -11.90 33.55
N ILE A 152 -14.00 -12.85 34.21
CA ILE A 152 -14.11 -14.29 33.96
C ILE A 152 -14.85 -14.94 35.14
N GLU A 153 -16.17 -14.74 35.20
CA GLU A 153 -17.03 -15.22 36.30
C GLU A 153 -17.28 -16.74 36.30
N LYS A 154 -16.82 -17.46 35.27
CA LYS A 154 -17.00 -18.91 35.14
C LYS A 154 -15.69 -19.53 34.75
N LEU A 155 -15.06 -20.25 35.68
CA LEU A 155 -14.22 -21.45 35.50
C LEU A 155 -13.53 -21.72 36.85
N ASP A 156 -13.21 -22.98 37.12
CA ASP A 156 -12.63 -23.46 38.39
C ASP A 156 -11.26 -22.85 38.78
N ASN A 157 -10.71 -21.93 37.97
CA ASN A 157 -9.43 -21.25 38.18
C ASN A 157 -9.57 -19.73 38.03
N LYS A 158 -8.86 -18.95 38.87
CA LYS A 158 -8.88 -17.49 38.77
C LYS A 158 -8.08 -17.01 37.55
N CYS A 159 -8.61 -16.02 36.84
CA CYS A 159 -7.89 -15.34 35.75
C CYS A 159 -6.54 -14.79 36.23
N SER A 160 -6.49 -14.29 37.46
CA SER A 160 -5.31 -13.76 38.12
C SER A 160 -4.15 -14.74 38.23
N ASP A 161 -4.41 -16.04 38.25
CA ASP A 161 -3.37 -17.05 38.40
C ASP A 161 -2.58 -17.19 37.09
N LEU A 162 -3.29 -17.03 35.96
CA LEU A 162 -2.76 -17.22 34.61
C LEU A 162 -2.25 -15.91 34.02
N ILE A 163 -3.01 -14.81 34.14
CA ILE A 163 -2.65 -13.46 33.73
C ILE A 163 -2.30 -12.69 35.00
N ASN A 164 -1.00 -12.56 35.30
CA ASN A 164 -0.54 -12.13 36.63
C ASN A 164 0.49 -10.99 36.61
N LYS A 165 0.87 -10.51 35.43
CA LYS A 165 1.77 -9.36 35.26
C LYS A 165 1.11 -8.26 34.43
N PHE A 166 1.31 -7.01 34.83
CA PHE A 166 1.01 -5.84 34.00
C PHE A 166 2.26 -4.99 33.92
N ILE A 167 2.65 -4.59 32.70
CA ILE A 167 3.90 -3.89 32.45
C ILE A 167 3.60 -2.62 31.65
N ILE A 168 4.09 -1.49 32.15
CA ILE A 168 4.11 -0.22 31.41
C ILE A 168 5.55 0.00 30.98
N VAL A 169 5.80 0.13 29.68
CA VAL A 169 7.16 0.12 29.14
C VAL A 169 7.42 1.33 28.25
N ASN A 170 8.55 2.00 28.47
CA ASN A 170 9.01 3.06 27.56
C ASN A 170 9.44 2.48 26.22
N ASN A 171 9.20 3.18 25.11
CA ASN A 171 9.63 2.75 23.77
C ASN A 171 11.17 2.62 23.64
N GLN A 172 11.92 3.25 24.55
CA GLN A 172 13.38 3.12 24.66
C GLN A 172 13.86 1.91 25.48
N ASP A 173 12.96 1.14 26.08
CA ASP A 173 13.31 0.00 26.92
C ASP A 173 13.93 -1.14 26.09
N GLU A 174 15.19 -1.49 26.37
CA GLU A 174 15.93 -2.48 25.59
C GLU A 174 15.35 -3.91 25.68
N GLU A 175 14.59 -4.21 26.73
CA GLU A 175 14.05 -5.55 26.97
C GLU A 175 12.79 -5.80 26.12
N TYR A 176 11.92 -4.80 25.98
CA TYR A 176 10.62 -4.95 25.31
C TYR A 176 10.50 -4.19 23.99
N ASN A 177 11.42 -3.29 23.64
CA ASN A 177 11.28 -2.39 22.48
C ASN A 177 11.01 -3.10 21.16
N CYS A 178 11.66 -4.24 20.89
CA CYS A 178 11.50 -4.98 19.65
C CYS A 178 10.07 -5.48 19.52
N ALA A 179 9.54 -6.12 20.57
CA ALA A 179 8.19 -6.64 20.59
C ALA A 179 7.13 -5.53 20.56
N LEU A 180 7.34 -4.44 21.29
CA LEU A 180 6.50 -3.25 21.24
C LEU A 180 6.44 -2.68 19.83
N SER A 181 7.59 -2.53 19.17
CA SER A 181 7.66 -1.92 17.85
C SER A 181 7.04 -2.81 16.79
N ILE A 182 7.25 -4.14 16.84
CA ILE A 182 6.56 -5.09 15.95
C ILE A 182 5.05 -5.09 16.22
N ALA A 183 4.62 -5.06 17.48
CA ALA A 183 3.21 -4.97 17.81
C ALA A 183 2.58 -3.70 17.25
N LYS A 184 3.28 -2.56 17.34
CA LYS A 184 2.88 -1.29 16.75
C LYS A 184 2.78 -1.36 15.23
N ILE A 185 3.78 -1.95 14.55
CA ILE A 185 3.73 -2.19 13.10
C ILE A 185 2.50 -3.01 12.72
N ILE A 186 2.21 -4.08 13.45
CA ILE A 186 1.03 -4.92 13.16
C ILE A 186 -0.26 -4.11 13.36
N ASN A 187 -0.38 -3.37 14.45
CA ASN A 187 -1.54 -2.50 14.69
C ASN A 187 -1.72 -1.47 13.58
N ASP A 188 -0.63 -0.84 13.12
CA ASP A 188 -0.66 0.14 12.04
C ASP A 188 -0.98 -0.50 10.69
N CYS A 189 -0.49 -1.71 10.39
CA CYS A 189 -0.89 -2.48 9.20
C CYS A 189 -2.39 -2.78 9.20
N ILE A 190 -2.94 -3.19 10.34
CA ILE A 190 -4.38 -3.47 10.48
C ILE A 190 -5.18 -2.18 10.34
N GLY A 191 -4.82 -1.13 11.09
CA GLY A 191 -5.48 0.17 11.08
C GLY A 191 -5.47 0.82 9.69
N TYR A 192 -4.32 0.79 9.00
CA TYR A 192 -4.17 1.30 7.64
C TYR A 192 -5.13 0.63 6.65
N ASN A 193 -5.30 -0.70 6.72
CA ASN A 193 -6.24 -1.39 5.86
C ASN A 193 -7.70 -0.99 6.11
N TYR A 194 -8.05 -0.66 7.36
CA TYR A 194 -9.39 -0.20 7.72
C TYR A 194 -9.66 1.27 7.36
N ASP A 195 -8.66 2.15 7.47
CA ASP A 195 -8.76 3.54 7.01
C ASP A 195 -8.81 3.64 5.47
N ARG A 196 -8.19 2.68 4.77
CA ARG A 196 -8.24 2.58 3.30
C ARG A 196 -9.66 2.39 2.78
N GLU A 197 -10.53 1.72 3.52
CA GLU A 197 -11.96 1.60 3.19
C GLU A 197 -12.71 2.94 3.28
N LYS A 198 -12.25 3.88 4.13
CA LYS A 198 -12.91 5.17 4.35
C LYS A 198 -12.51 6.26 3.34
N ASN A 199 -11.25 6.30 2.89
CA ASN A 199 -10.70 7.57 2.38
C ASN A 199 -10.08 7.64 0.98
N TYR A 200 -9.77 6.57 0.22
CA TYR A 200 -9.11 6.76 -1.09
C TYR A 200 -9.53 5.85 -2.25
N ARG A 201 -10.15 6.48 -3.26
CA ARG A 201 -10.00 6.17 -4.68
C ARG A 201 -8.63 6.69 -5.13
N LYS A 202 -7.91 5.90 -5.96
CA LYS A 202 -6.71 6.27 -6.73
C LYS A 202 -5.47 6.66 -5.90
N GLU A 203 -4.56 5.71 -5.71
CA GLU A 203 -3.11 5.85 -5.96
C GLU A 203 -2.35 4.63 -5.36
N TYR A 204 -1.28 4.21 -6.06
CA TYR A 204 -0.30 3.16 -5.74
C TYR A 204 -0.67 1.69 -6.05
N ARG A 205 -0.36 1.25 -7.29
CA ARG A 205 -0.60 -0.12 -7.83
C ARG A 205 0.48 -1.18 -7.46
N TYR A 206 1.70 -0.80 -7.07
CA TYR A 206 2.74 -1.79 -6.70
C TYR A 206 2.70 -2.19 -5.22
N SER A 207 2.08 -1.35 -4.41
CA SER A 207 2.06 -1.48 -2.96
C SER A 207 0.96 -2.43 -2.46
N ASP A 208 0.06 -2.84 -3.35
CA ASP A 208 -1.08 -3.72 -3.03
C ASP A 208 -0.67 -5.16 -2.82
N ARG A 209 0.21 -5.73 -3.65
CA ARG A 209 0.60 -7.14 -3.53
C ARG A 209 1.44 -7.43 -2.28
N MET A 210 2.27 -6.47 -1.84
CA MET A 210 3.00 -6.63 -0.59
C MET A 210 2.08 -6.46 0.62
N ASN A 211 1.14 -5.50 0.54
CA ASN A 211 0.08 -5.36 1.53
C ASN A 211 -0.70 -6.67 1.68
N GLU A 212 -1.20 -7.25 0.58
CA GLU A 212 -1.93 -8.53 0.56
C GLU A 212 -1.14 -9.61 1.29
N LYS A 213 0.14 -9.80 0.96
CA LYS A 213 1.00 -10.78 1.64
C LYS A 213 1.18 -10.53 3.13
N ILE A 214 1.30 -9.26 3.54
CA ILE A 214 1.38 -8.87 4.95
C ILE A 214 0.05 -9.20 5.65
N MET A 215 -1.06 -8.91 4.99
CA MET A 215 -2.40 -9.19 5.52
C MET A 215 -2.70 -10.68 5.59
N ASP A 216 -2.24 -11.48 4.62
CA ASP A 216 -2.33 -12.94 4.65
C ASP A 216 -1.62 -13.51 5.90
N ILE A 217 -0.42 -13.00 6.23
CA ILE A 217 0.29 -13.39 7.45
C ILE A 217 -0.46 -12.96 8.70
N ILE A 218 -0.98 -11.73 8.72
CA ILE A 218 -1.76 -11.20 9.84
C ILE A 218 -3.00 -12.07 10.07
N HIS A 219 -3.70 -12.45 9.01
CA HIS A 219 -4.83 -13.37 9.04
C HIS A 219 -4.46 -14.75 9.56
N GLU A 220 -3.39 -15.35 9.03
CA GLU A 220 -2.91 -16.67 9.44
C GLU A 220 -2.60 -16.72 10.94
N LYS A 221 -2.11 -15.60 11.49
CA LYS A 221 -1.72 -15.49 12.91
C LYS A 221 -2.86 -15.03 13.83
N MET A 222 -4.05 -14.73 13.31
CA MET A 222 -5.22 -14.41 14.14
C MET A 222 -5.77 -15.68 14.79
N PHE A 223 -5.95 -15.64 16.11
CA PHE A 223 -6.47 -16.78 16.86
C PHE A 223 -7.99 -16.94 16.76
N THR A 224 -8.71 -15.94 16.24
CA THR A 224 -10.17 -16.01 15.98
C THR A 224 -10.53 -15.21 14.73
N GLU A 225 -11.42 -15.74 13.87
CA GLU A 225 -11.87 -15.19 12.57
C GLU A 225 -12.66 -13.85 12.63
N GLU A 226 -12.66 -13.12 13.75
CA GLU A 226 -13.56 -11.97 13.95
C GLU A 226 -13.25 -10.73 13.08
N ILE A 227 -12.06 -10.68 12.51
CA ILE A 227 -11.68 -9.64 11.55
C ILE A 227 -11.96 -10.20 10.16
N ALA A 228 -13.22 -10.10 9.73
CA ALA A 228 -13.58 -10.32 8.34
C ALA A 228 -12.97 -9.18 7.52
N PHE A 229 -11.81 -9.43 6.92
CA PHE A 229 -11.36 -8.62 5.80
C PHE A 229 -12.28 -8.97 4.64
N ASP A 230 -12.92 -7.95 4.09
CA ASP A 230 -13.82 -8.14 2.95
C ASP A 230 -12.97 -8.36 1.69
N MET A 231 -12.37 -9.55 1.59
CA MET A 231 -11.63 -10.03 0.43
C MET A 231 -12.55 -10.23 -0.79
N SER A 232 -13.87 -10.09 -0.64
CA SER A 232 -14.84 -10.13 -1.74
C SER A 232 -14.64 -9.05 -2.81
N LYS A 233 -13.72 -8.10 -2.59
CA LYS A 233 -13.19 -7.20 -3.63
C LYS A 233 -12.08 -7.81 -4.49
N LEU A 234 -11.71 -9.09 -4.32
CA LEU A 234 -10.79 -9.80 -5.21
C LEU A 234 -11.33 -9.97 -6.65
N ASP A 235 -12.63 -9.83 -6.88
CA ASP A 235 -13.22 -9.73 -8.24
C ASP A 235 -12.71 -8.50 -9.01
N LEU A 236 -12.13 -7.50 -8.32
CA LEU A 236 -11.40 -6.42 -8.98
C LEU A 236 -10.11 -6.90 -9.65
N ILE A 237 -9.45 -7.96 -9.18
CA ILE A 237 -8.20 -8.45 -9.78
C ILE A 237 -8.45 -8.97 -11.20
N GLU A 238 -9.60 -9.59 -11.45
CA GLU A 238 -9.98 -10.06 -12.78
C GLU A 238 -10.37 -8.90 -13.70
N MET A 239 -11.05 -7.89 -13.17
CA MET A 239 -11.33 -6.62 -13.87
C MET A 239 -10.05 -5.84 -14.18
N TYR A 240 -9.05 -5.85 -13.29
CA TYR A 240 -7.73 -5.24 -13.49
C TYR A 240 -6.88 -6.00 -14.52
N LYS A 241 -6.96 -7.33 -14.60
CA LYS A 241 -6.33 -8.09 -15.71
C LYS A 241 -6.88 -7.65 -17.07
N HIS A 242 -8.19 -7.41 -17.15
CA HIS A 242 -8.83 -6.82 -18.33
C HIS A 242 -8.34 -5.38 -18.59
N LEU A 243 -8.20 -4.57 -17.55
CA LEU A 243 -7.67 -3.21 -17.66
C LEU A 243 -6.21 -3.20 -18.14
N PHE A 244 -5.36 -4.10 -17.65
CA PHE A 244 -3.97 -4.27 -18.11
C PHE A 244 -3.90 -4.72 -19.57
N SER A 245 -4.80 -5.61 -19.99
CA SER A 245 -4.95 -5.98 -21.40
C SER A 245 -5.33 -4.79 -22.28
N LEU A 246 -6.16 -3.88 -21.78
CA LEU A 246 -6.56 -2.67 -22.50
C LEU A 246 -5.44 -1.62 -22.51
N GLU A 247 -4.75 -1.39 -21.39
CA GLU A 247 -3.61 -0.47 -21.30
C GLU A 247 -2.48 -0.91 -22.24
N LYS A 248 -2.18 -2.23 -22.32
CA LYS A 248 -1.22 -2.75 -23.30
C LYS A 248 -1.65 -2.47 -24.74
N LYS A 249 -2.93 -2.64 -25.04
CA LYS A 249 -3.49 -2.41 -26.38
C LYS A 249 -3.50 -0.92 -26.76
N VAL A 250 -3.67 -0.03 -25.77
CA VAL A 250 -3.55 1.42 -25.97
C VAL A 250 -2.11 1.79 -26.31
N LEU A 251 -1.12 1.27 -25.59
CA LEU A 251 0.30 1.51 -25.90
C LEU A 251 0.67 0.99 -27.30
N GLU A 252 0.23 -0.22 -27.65
CA GLU A 252 0.44 -0.79 -28.99
C GLU A 252 -0.18 0.10 -30.09
N LEU A 253 -1.35 0.70 -29.83
CA LEU A 253 -2.00 1.62 -30.77
C LEU A 253 -1.31 2.99 -30.83
N GLU A 254 -0.79 3.51 -29.72
CA GLU A 254 -0.03 4.76 -29.67
C GLU A 254 1.28 4.65 -30.45
N ASP A 255 2.00 3.52 -30.32
CA ASP A 255 3.20 3.23 -31.10
C ASP A 255 2.87 3.14 -32.61
N GLU A 256 1.78 2.44 -32.98
CA GLU A 256 1.34 2.36 -34.37
C GLU A 256 0.94 3.73 -34.94
N LEU A 257 0.37 4.60 -34.11
CA LEU A 257 0.01 5.97 -34.49
C LEU A 257 1.26 6.83 -34.71
N MET A 258 2.25 6.71 -33.84
CA MET A 258 3.52 7.43 -33.97
C MET A 258 4.27 7.02 -35.25
N ASP A 259 4.31 5.72 -35.57
CA ASP A 259 4.89 5.21 -36.81
C ASP A 259 4.16 5.76 -38.05
N LYS A 260 2.82 5.82 -38.00
CA LYS A 260 2.02 6.44 -39.08
C LYS A 260 2.28 7.93 -39.22
N GLU A 261 2.41 8.68 -38.13
CA GLU A 261 2.73 10.11 -38.17
C GLU A 261 4.12 10.38 -38.74
N ILE A 262 5.11 9.56 -38.39
CA ILE A 262 6.46 9.62 -38.96
C ILE A 262 6.38 9.37 -40.47
N ASN A 263 5.64 8.36 -40.90
CA ASN A 263 5.48 8.04 -42.31
C ASN A 263 4.77 9.17 -43.09
N ILE A 264 3.73 9.79 -42.50
CA ILE A 264 3.07 10.97 -43.07
C ILE A 264 4.05 12.13 -43.24
N LYS A 265 4.92 12.40 -42.26
CA LYS A 265 5.95 13.45 -42.38
C LYS A 265 6.91 13.17 -43.53
N TYR A 266 7.37 11.94 -43.69
CA TYR A 266 8.23 11.56 -44.82
C TYR A 266 7.50 11.73 -46.16
N LYS A 267 6.25 11.26 -46.26
CA LYS A 267 5.44 11.41 -47.47
C LYS A 267 5.15 12.88 -47.82
N ASN A 268 4.89 13.73 -46.83
CA ASN A 268 4.71 15.16 -47.06
C ASN A 268 5.99 15.83 -47.57
N LYS A 269 7.16 15.40 -47.09
CA LYS A 269 8.44 15.88 -47.61
C LYS A 269 8.64 15.48 -49.07
N GLU A 270 8.35 14.22 -49.40
CA GLU A 270 8.41 13.71 -50.78
C GLU A 270 7.44 14.46 -51.72
N ILE A 271 6.21 14.75 -51.25
CA ILE A 271 5.24 15.59 -51.99
C ILE A 271 5.82 16.98 -52.24
N GLN A 272 6.48 17.58 -51.26
CA GLN A 272 7.05 18.92 -51.41
C GLN A 272 8.19 18.94 -52.43
N GLU A 273 9.08 17.93 -52.40
CA GLU A 273 10.15 17.76 -53.38
C GLU A 273 9.58 17.61 -54.80
N LEU A 274 8.53 16.79 -54.98
CA LEU A 274 7.84 16.64 -56.27
C LEU A 274 7.14 17.93 -56.74
N LEU A 275 6.54 18.70 -55.82
CA LEU A 275 5.93 19.99 -56.15
C LEU A 275 6.97 21.01 -56.62
N ASP A 276 8.16 21.01 -56.02
CA ASP A 276 9.25 21.88 -56.44
C ASP A 276 9.79 21.47 -57.82
N GLU A 277 9.91 20.16 -58.10
CA GLU A 277 10.25 19.66 -59.44
C GLU A 277 9.21 20.06 -60.49
N ILE A 278 7.91 19.93 -60.18
CA ILE A 278 6.83 20.36 -61.08
C ILE A 278 6.94 21.85 -61.39
N LYS A 279 7.25 22.71 -60.41
CA LYS A 279 7.45 24.15 -60.65
C LYS A 279 8.63 24.42 -61.57
N VAL A 280 9.73 23.70 -61.41
CA VAL A 280 10.89 23.81 -62.31
C VAL A 280 10.51 23.42 -63.73
N LEU A 281 9.80 22.29 -63.89
CA LEU A 281 9.30 21.84 -65.18
C LEU A 281 8.30 22.81 -65.81
N GLN A 282 7.42 23.42 -65.01
CA GLN A 282 6.51 24.47 -65.47
C GLN A 282 7.27 25.69 -65.99
N HIS A 283 8.28 26.16 -65.25
CA HIS A 283 9.14 27.25 -65.72
C HIS A 283 9.86 26.91 -67.02
N GLN A 284 10.42 25.70 -67.13
CA GLN A 284 11.06 25.25 -68.36
C GLN A 284 10.08 25.17 -69.53
N LEU A 285 8.83 24.73 -69.28
CA LEU A 285 7.79 24.70 -70.30
C LEU A 285 7.39 26.10 -70.74
N ASP A 286 7.22 27.05 -69.81
CA ASP A 286 6.91 28.45 -70.11
C ASP A 286 8.02 29.10 -70.93
N ASP A 287 9.30 28.83 -70.60
CA ASP A 287 10.46 29.27 -71.38
C ASP A 287 10.45 28.70 -72.80
N VAL A 288 10.10 27.41 -72.96
CA VAL A 288 9.96 26.79 -74.28
C VAL A 288 8.78 27.38 -75.06
N ILE A 289 7.65 27.65 -74.43
CA ILE A 289 6.48 28.29 -75.08
C ILE A 289 6.82 29.72 -75.53
N LEU A 290 7.50 30.51 -74.69
CA LEU A 290 7.97 31.85 -75.04
C LEU A 290 8.95 31.81 -76.21
N ASN A 291 9.89 30.87 -76.21
CA ASN A 291 10.84 30.69 -77.31
C ASN A 291 10.16 30.15 -78.59
N ALA A 292 9.17 29.27 -78.48
CA ALA A 292 8.39 28.77 -79.61
C ALA A 292 7.52 29.87 -80.23
N ASN A 293 6.88 30.70 -79.41
CA ASN A 293 6.13 31.87 -79.88
C ASN A 293 7.05 32.91 -80.53
N ASN A 294 8.25 33.14 -79.99
CA ASN A 294 9.24 34.00 -80.63
C ASN A 294 9.72 33.42 -81.97
N ASN A 295 9.91 32.10 -82.07
CA ASN A 295 10.28 31.43 -83.33
C ASN A 295 9.15 31.46 -84.36
N ILE A 296 7.89 31.25 -83.97
CA ILE A 296 6.73 31.36 -84.86
C ILE A 296 6.52 32.81 -85.30
N ILE A 297 6.68 33.78 -84.41
CA ILE A 297 6.64 35.20 -84.77
C ILE A 297 7.80 35.54 -85.71
N PHE A 298 9.00 35.01 -85.49
CA PHE A 298 10.13 35.18 -86.41
C PHE A 298 9.88 34.52 -87.77
N GLU A 299 9.31 33.32 -87.83
CA GLU A 299 8.92 32.65 -89.07
C GLU A 299 7.81 33.44 -89.79
N ILE A 300 6.76 33.88 -89.09
CA ILE A 300 5.70 34.70 -89.68
C ILE A 300 6.26 36.03 -90.19
N LEU A 301 7.11 36.71 -89.42
CA LEU A 301 7.72 37.97 -89.84
C LEU A 301 8.67 37.75 -91.02
N SER A 302 9.44 36.65 -91.03
CA SER A 302 10.30 36.26 -92.15
C SER A 302 9.48 35.93 -93.41
N ASP A 303 8.38 35.18 -93.29
CA ASP A 303 7.48 34.85 -94.41
C ASP A 303 6.73 36.08 -94.92
N VAL A 304 6.35 37.00 -94.04
CA VAL A 304 5.76 38.30 -94.39
C VAL A 304 6.80 39.16 -95.12
N ASP A 305 8.05 39.22 -94.67
CA ASP A 305 9.14 39.94 -95.35
C ASP A 305 9.45 39.34 -96.74
N ILE A 306 9.44 38.00 -96.87
CA ILE A 306 9.60 37.31 -98.16
C ILE A 306 8.42 37.59 -99.09
N ARG A 307 7.18 37.58 -98.59
CA ARG A 307 5.99 37.92 -99.41
C ARG A 307 5.94 39.39 -99.81
N ILE A 308 6.33 40.32 -98.94
CA ILE A 308 6.39 41.75 -99.27
C ILE A 308 7.47 42.01 -100.33
N LYS A 309 8.63 41.33 -100.26
CA LYS A 309 9.65 41.40 -101.31
C LYS A 309 9.17 40.83 -102.65
N ASN A 310 8.43 39.72 -102.64
CA ASN A 310 7.90 39.11 -103.87
C ASN A 310 6.68 39.84 -104.47
N ILE A 311 6.02 40.75 -103.73
CA ILE A 311 4.94 41.61 -104.25
C ILE A 311 5.51 42.94 -104.80
N ALA A 312 6.76 43.27 -104.46
CA ALA A 312 7.45 44.48 -104.88
C ALA A 312 8.35 44.32 -106.13
N GLU A 313 8.28 43.17 -106.81
CA GLU A 313 8.79 42.93 -108.18
C GLU A 313 7.63 42.86 -109.18
#